data_AF-A0A1Q3CMS1-F1
#
_entry.id   AF-A0A1Q3CMS1-F1
#
_cell.length_a   1.000
_cell.length_b   1.000
_cell.length_c   1.000
_cell.angle_alpha   90.00
_cell.angle_beta   90.00
_cell.angle_gamma   90.00
#
_symmetry.space_group_name_H-M   'P 1'
#
loop_
_entity.id
_entity.type
_entity.pdbx_description
1 polymer ?
#
loop_
_entity_poly.entity_id
_entity_poly.type
_entity_poly.pdbx_seq_one_letter_code
_entity_poly.pdbx_strand_id
1 'polypeptide(L)'
;MILETKERSKIDVQMDQFTKAKRSFGIETAILRYKKSPDGWWSMDIRHMEEIFIRALSLSRSSCGCERNWSVFEMINGLHQQNMNELVFVMYNLKLKERSKKRCQTRKQFFR
;
A
#
# COMPACT_ATOMS: atom_id res chain seq x y z
N MET A 1 -11.21 -10.45 -33.34
CA MET A 1 -11.61 -9.94 -32.01
C MET A 1 -12.89 -9.13 -32.18
N ILE A 2 -14.05 -9.74 -31.92
CA ILE A 2 -15.32 -9.02 -31.92
C ILE A 2 -15.65 -8.77 -30.45
N LEU A 3 -15.49 -7.52 -30.00
CA LEU A 3 -15.97 -7.09 -28.69
C LEU A 3 -17.48 -7.37 -28.63
N GLU A 4 -17.94 -8.09 -27.60
CA GLU A 4 -19.36 -8.37 -27.38
C GLU A 4 -20.19 -7.09 -27.52
N THR A 5 -21.42 -7.20 -28.02
CA THR A 5 -22.33 -6.05 -28.23
C THR A 5 -22.55 -5.22 -26.95
N LYS A 6 -22.46 -5.87 -25.80
CA LYS A 6 -22.50 -5.24 -24.47
C LYS A 6 -21.26 -4.39 -24.15
N GLU A 7 -20.09 -4.77 -24.63
CA GLU A 7 -18.86 -4.01 -24.44
C GLU A 7 -18.83 -2.80 -25.39
N ARG A 8 -19.28 -2.96 -26.64
CA ARG A 8 -19.41 -1.83 -27.59
C ARG A 8 -20.35 -0.74 -27.09
N SER A 9 -21.53 -1.13 -26.60
CA SER A 9 -22.50 -0.16 -26.05
C SER A 9 -21.97 0.61 -24.83
N LYS A 10 -21.17 -0.03 -23.96
CA LYS A 10 -20.50 0.68 -22.86
C LYS A 10 -19.48 1.69 -23.37
N ILE A 11 -18.69 1.31 -24.38
CA ILE A 11 -17.70 2.19 -25.01
C ILE A 11 -18.41 3.40 -25.65
N ASP A 12 -19.51 3.19 -26.36
CA ASP A 12 -20.27 4.28 -27.00
C ASP A 12 -20.81 5.27 -25.96
N VAL A 13 -21.32 4.77 -24.82
CA VAL A 13 -21.79 5.62 -23.72
C VAL A 13 -20.64 6.40 -23.07
N GLN A 14 -19.46 5.78 -22.92
CA GLN A 14 -18.27 6.46 -22.40
C GLN A 14 -17.74 7.50 -23.39
N MET A 15 -17.77 7.22 -24.69
CA MET A 15 -17.40 8.15 -25.75
C MET A 15 -18.33 9.37 -25.76
N ASP A 16 -19.64 9.18 -25.61
CA ASP A 16 -20.58 10.30 -25.51
C ASP A 16 -20.33 11.17 -24.26
N GLN A 17 -20.02 10.54 -23.12
CA GLN A 17 -19.65 11.25 -21.88
C GLN A 17 -18.33 12.03 -22.04
N PHE A 18 -17.38 11.46 -22.76
CA PHE A 18 -16.09 12.06 -23.08
C PHE A 18 -16.25 13.27 -24.03
N THR A 19 -16.96 13.11 -25.15
CA THR A 19 -17.21 14.19 -26.12
C THR A 19 -17.97 15.35 -25.49
N LYS A 20 -18.91 15.07 -24.58
CA LYS A 20 -19.68 16.09 -23.86
C LYS A 20 -18.95 16.66 -22.64
N ALA A 21 -17.70 16.24 -22.38
CA ALA A 21 -16.90 16.63 -21.22
C ALA A 21 -17.70 16.52 -19.89
N LYS A 22 -18.46 15.44 -19.72
CA LYS A 22 -19.30 15.22 -18.54
C LYS A 22 -18.54 14.43 -17.47
N ARG A 23 -18.93 14.60 -16.20
CA ARG A 23 -18.36 13.89 -15.03
C ARG A 23 -16.86 14.15 -14.90
N SER A 24 -16.06 13.10 -14.69
CA SER A 24 -14.60 13.17 -14.54
C SER A 24 -13.88 13.67 -15.80
N PHE A 25 -14.53 13.62 -16.96
CA PHE A 25 -13.95 14.10 -18.23
C PHE A 25 -14.09 15.62 -18.41
N GLY A 26 -14.91 16.29 -17.60
CA GLY A 26 -15.08 17.74 -17.59
C GLY A 26 -14.09 18.49 -16.69
N ILE A 27 -13.22 17.77 -15.99
CA ILE A 27 -12.21 18.38 -15.13
C ILE A 27 -11.19 19.08 -16.03
N GLU A 28 -10.80 20.30 -15.67
CA GLU A 28 -9.88 21.14 -16.45
C GLU A 28 -8.56 20.42 -16.79
N THR A 29 -8.04 19.62 -15.86
CA THR A 29 -6.85 18.78 -16.08
C THR A 29 -7.07 17.66 -17.11
N ALA A 30 -8.28 17.10 -17.22
CA ALA A 30 -8.63 16.09 -18.23
C ALA A 30 -8.78 16.72 -19.62
N ILE A 31 -9.40 17.91 -19.71
CA ILE A 31 -9.55 18.67 -20.95
C ILE A 31 -8.18 19.14 -21.47
N LEU A 32 -7.30 19.62 -20.59
CA LEU A 32 -5.94 20.03 -20.94
C LEU A 32 -5.09 18.87 -21.45
N ARG A 33 -5.27 17.66 -20.91
CA ARG A 33 -4.60 16.44 -21.41
C ARG A 33 -5.11 16.03 -22.78
N TYR A 34 -6.41 16.17 -23.07
CA TYR A 34 -6.98 15.85 -24.38
C TYR A 34 -6.58 16.84 -25.49
N LYS A 35 -6.39 18.12 -25.15
CA LYS A 35 -5.88 19.11 -26.11
C LYS A 35 -4.43 18.87 -26.52
N LYS A 36 -3.70 18.01 -25.82
CA LYS A 36 -2.36 17.59 -26.24
C LYS A 36 -2.50 16.55 -27.34
N SER A 37 -1.76 16.77 -28.41
CA SER A 37 -1.80 15.90 -29.58
C SER A 37 -1.43 14.45 -29.21
N PRO A 38 -2.05 13.43 -29.82
CA PRO A 38 -1.84 12.01 -29.50
C PRO A 38 -0.39 11.50 -29.65
N ASP A 39 0.48 12.24 -30.33
CA ASP A 39 1.92 12.01 -30.44
C ASP A 39 2.69 12.52 -29.20
N GLY A 40 2.20 13.58 -28.56
CA GLY A 40 2.85 14.22 -27.42
C GLY A 40 2.68 13.45 -26.10
N TRP A 41 1.52 12.85 -25.82
CA TRP A 41 1.29 12.20 -24.52
C TRP A 41 2.16 10.96 -24.31
N TRP A 42 2.31 10.11 -25.33
CA TRP A 42 3.20 8.94 -25.25
C TRP A 42 4.67 9.33 -25.05
N SER A 43 5.13 10.41 -25.67
CA SER A 43 6.53 10.84 -25.52
C SER A 43 6.84 11.37 -24.11
N MET A 44 5.86 11.99 -23.44
CA MET A 44 5.98 12.39 -22.03
C MET A 44 6.01 11.18 -21.10
N ASP A 45 5.14 10.20 -21.33
CA ASP A 45 5.08 9.00 -20.50
C ASP A 45 6.34 8.15 -20.65
N ILE A 46 6.88 7.98 -21.87
CA ILE A 46 8.12 7.22 -22.10
C ILE A 46 9.30 7.85 -21.36
N ARG A 47 9.47 9.17 -21.42
CA ARG A 47 10.55 9.88 -20.72
C ARG A 47 10.43 9.76 -19.20
N HIS A 48 9.21 9.88 -18.67
CA HIS A 48 8.98 9.75 -17.24
C HIS A 48 9.22 8.31 -16.75
N MET A 49 8.82 7.32 -17.55
CA MET A 49 9.09 5.91 -17.28
C MET A 49 10.59 5.61 -17.33
N GLU A 50 11.32 6.20 -18.28
CA GLU A 50 12.77 6.06 -18.39
C GLU A 50 13.48 6.60 -17.14
N GLU A 51 13.09 7.77 -16.65
CA GLU A 51 13.64 8.34 -15.41
C GLU A 51 13.36 7.45 -14.18
N ILE A 52 12.16 6.90 -14.09
CA ILE A 52 11.78 5.97 -13.01
C ILE A 52 12.58 4.67 -13.13
N PHE A 53 12.75 4.15 -14.34
CA PHE A 53 13.50 2.92 -14.60
C PHE A 53 14.98 3.09 -14.30
N ILE A 54 15.59 4.21 -14.71
CA ILE A 54 16.97 4.57 -14.38
C ILE A 54 17.13 4.68 -12.86
N ARG A 55 16.24 5.39 -12.15
CA ARG A 55 16.29 5.50 -10.69
C ARG A 55 16.15 4.15 -10.00
N ALA A 56 15.23 3.30 -10.46
CA ALA A 56 15.02 1.96 -9.92
C ALA A 56 16.25 1.05 -10.14
N LEU A 57 16.85 1.10 -11.33
CA LEU A 57 18.07 0.38 -11.65
C LEU A 57 19.30 0.90 -10.88
N SER A 58 19.42 2.21 -10.69
CA SER A 58 20.47 2.79 -9.86
C SER A 58 20.30 2.41 -8.39
N LEU A 59 19.06 2.35 -7.90
CA LEU A 59 18.75 1.94 -6.53
C LEU A 59 19.07 0.46 -6.30
N SER A 60 18.70 -0.43 -7.22
CA SER A 60 19.02 -1.87 -7.12
C SER A 60 20.52 -2.13 -7.25
N ARG A 61 21.23 -1.34 -8.08
CA ARG A 61 22.70 -1.42 -8.17
C ARG A 61 23.39 -0.96 -6.87
N SER A 62 22.84 0.04 -6.16
CA SER A 62 23.33 0.43 -4.83
C SER A 62 23.00 -0.61 -3.74
N SER A 63 21.99 -1.45 -3.98
CA SER A 63 21.63 -2.56 -3.12
C SER A 63 22.43 -3.84 -3.44
N CYS A 64 23.53 -3.78 -4.22
CA CYS A 64 24.35 -4.98 -4.47
C CYS A 64 25.17 -5.46 -3.25
N GLY A 65 25.01 -4.81 -2.10
CA GLY A 65 25.44 -5.32 -0.79
C GLY A 65 24.41 -6.22 -0.07
N CYS A 66 23.19 -6.38 -0.60
CA CYS A 66 22.12 -7.13 0.06
C CYS A 66 22.40 -8.63 0.20
N GLU A 67 23.13 -9.22 -0.75
CA GLU A 67 23.45 -10.66 -0.71
C GLU A 67 24.34 -11.03 0.47
N ARG A 68 25.14 -10.11 1.00
CA ARG A 68 25.99 -10.33 2.17
C ARG A 68 25.31 -10.06 3.52
N ASN A 69 24.15 -9.41 3.54
CA ASN A 69 23.47 -9.01 4.78
C ASN A 69 22.06 -9.60 4.93
N TRP A 70 21.60 -10.45 4.01
CA TRP A 70 20.28 -11.08 4.11
C TRP A 70 20.11 -11.90 5.39
N SER A 71 21.12 -12.69 5.75
CA SER A 71 21.14 -13.44 7.01
C SER A 71 21.10 -12.53 8.24
N VAL A 72 21.77 -11.38 8.19
CA VAL A 72 21.76 -10.37 9.26
C VAL A 72 20.37 -9.73 9.38
N PHE A 73 19.73 -9.43 8.26
CA PHE A 73 18.37 -8.88 8.23
C PHE A 73 17.35 -9.89 8.76
N GLU A 74 17.43 -11.15 8.36
CA GLU A 74 16.57 -12.23 8.86
C GLU A 74 16.77 -12.44 10.37
N MET A 75 18.01 -12.41 10.85
CA MET A 75 18.33 -12.46 12.27
C MET A 75 17.73 -11.29 13.05
N ILE A 76 17.88 -10.05 12.55
CA ILE A 76 17.33 -8.85 13.20
C ILE A 76 15.80 -8.90 13.25
N ASN A 77 15.14 -9.31 12.16
CA ASN A 77 13.68 -9.42 12.13
C ASN A 77 13.15 -10.56 13.00
N GLY A 78 13.84 -11.70 13.03
CA GLY A 78 13.50 -12.82 13.91
C GLY A 78 13.64 -12.46 15.39
N LEU A 79 14.74 -11.81 15.76
CA LEU A 79 14.97 -11.33 17.13
C LEU A 79 13.93 -10.27 17.53
N HIS A 80 13.61 -9.34 16.63
CA HIS A 80 12.55 -8.36 16.88
C HIS A 80 11.22 -9.05 17.17
N GLN A 81 10.83 -10.03 16.35
CA GLN A 81 9.59 -10.78 16.55
C GLN A 81 9.59 -11.56 17.87
N GLN A 82 10.70 -12.21 18.23
CA GLN A 82 10.83 -12.93 19.51
C GLN A 82 10.72 -11.99 20.70
N ASN A 83 11.43 -10.86 20.68
CA ASN A 83 11.38 -9.85 21.73
C ASN A 83 9.96 -9.29 21.93
N MET A 84 9.24 -9.04 20.82
CA MET A 84 7.86 -8.55 20.87
C MET A 84 6.93 -9.61 21.48
N ASN A 85 7.09 -10.87 21.12
CA ASN A 85 6.31 -11.97 21.69
C ASN A 85 6.56 -12.13 23.20
N GLU A 86 7.82 -12.07 23.64
CA GLU A 86 8.18 -12.13 25.07
C GLU A 86 7.61 -10.96 25.85
N LEU A 87 7.67 -9.74 25.29
CA LEU A 87 7.13 -8.55 25.93
C LEU A 87 5.60 -8.64 26.07
N VAL A 88 4.89 -9.13 25.03
CA VAL A 88 3.45 -9.40 25.10
C VAL A 88 3.14 -10.44 26.17
N PHE A 89 3.92 -11.52 26.26
CA PHE A 89 3.74 -12.55 27.27
C PHE A 89 3.92 -12.01 28.69
N VAL A 90 4.96 -11.21 28.94
CA VAL A 90 5.19 -10.57 30.25
C VAL A 90 4.07 -9.60 30.58
N MET A 91 3.69 -8.71 29.65
CA MET A 91 2.60 -7.76 29.85
C MET A 91 1.27 -8.45 30.15
N TYR A 92 0.97 -9.53 29.45
CA TYR A 92 -0.24 -10.32 29.66
C TYR A 92 -0.26 -10.94 31.07
N ASN A 93 0.83 -11.58 31.49
CA ASN A 93 0.95 -12.18 32.81
C ASN A 93 0.89 -11.14 33.94
N LEU A 94 1.48 -9.97 33.76
CA LEU A 94 1.36 -8.85 34.71
C LEU A 94 -0.10 -8.41 34.87
N LYS A 95 -0.83 -8.22 33.76
CA LYS A 95 -2.27 -7.90 33.79
C LYS A 95 -3.09 -9.00 34.47
N LEU A 96 -2.76 -10.27 34.25
CA LEU A 96 -3.43 -11.37 34.94
C LEU A 96 -3.19 -11.36 36.45
N LYS A 97 -1.96 -11.10 36.90
CA LYS A 97 -1.63 -10.96 38.33
C LYS A 97 -2.36 -9.78 38.96
N GLU A 98 -2.53 -8.66 38.25
CA GLU A 98 -3.29 -7.53 38.76
C GLU A 98 -4.79 -7.88 38.91
N ARG A 99 -5.37 -8.55 37.91
CA ARG A 99 -6.75 -9.04 37.96
C ARG A 99 -6.97 -10.07 39.06
N SER A 100 -6.00 -10.94 39.34
CA SER A 100 -6.12 -11.91 40.44
C SER A 100 -6.04 -11.23 41.82
N LYS A 101 -5.17 -10.24 41.99
CA LYS A 101 -5.11 -9.41 43.21
C LYS A 101 -6.42 -8.66 43.45
N LYS A 102 -6.97 -8.00 42.42
CA LYS A 102 -8.29 -7.34 42.48
C LYS A 102 -9.39 -8.32 42.91
N ARG A 103 -9.48 -9.50 42.27
CA ARG A 103 -10.45 -10.55 42.64
C ARG A 103 -10.28 -11.07 44.07
N CYS A 104 -9.04 -11.21 44.54
CA CYS A 104 -8.76 -11.65 45.91
C CYS A 104 -9.13 -10.57 46.95
N GLN A 105 -8.91 -9.28 46.64
CA GLN A 105 -9.34 -8.15 47.48
C GLN A 105 -10.87 -8.04 47.53
N THR A 106 -11.57 -8.19 46.40
CA THR A 106 -13.04 -8.21 46.37
C THR A 106 -13.61 -9.36 47.18
N ARG A 107 -13.02 -10.57 47.09
CA ARG A 107 -13.43 -11.71 47.94
C ARG A 107 -13.21 -11.42 49.43
N LYS A 108 -12.08 -10.82 49.82
CA LYS A 108 -11.82 -10.46 51.23
C LYS A 108 -12.76 -9.37 51.77
N GLN A 109 -13.27 -8.48 50.91
CA GLN A 109 -14.30 -7.49 51.28
C GLN A 109 -15.70 -8.11 51.44
N PHE A 110 -16.01 -9.18 50.71
CA PHE A 110 -17.27 -9.92 50.83
C PHE A 110 -17.35 -10.84 52.06
N PHE A 111 -16.22 -11.18 52.68
CA PHE A 111 -16.14 -12.02 53.88
C PHE A 111 -15.81 -11.22 55.16
N ARG A 112 -15.96 -9.88 55.14
CA ARG A 112 -16.02 -9.01 56.32
C ARG A 112 -17.43 -8.49 56.48
#